data_AF-A0A4V2XZA3-F1
#
_entry.id   AF-A0A4V2XZA3-F1
#
_cell.length_a   1.000
_cell.length_b   1.000
_cell.length_c   1.000
_cell.angle_alpha   90.00
_cell.angle_beta   90.00
_cell.angle_gamma   90.00
#
_symmetry.space_group_name_H-M   'P 1'
#
loop_
_entity.id
_entity.type
_entity.pdbx_description
1 polymer ?
#
loop_
_entity_poly.entity_id
_entity_poly.type
_entity_poly.pdbx_seq_one_letter_code
_entity_poly.pdbx_strand_id
1 'polypeptide(L)' 'MSDWQGERLDGGLRAQRLVGLTDYQVLNGCLDEVRAQDEGELWVLCDAQTRLAERVALAESMRRRP' A
#
# COMPACT_ATOMS: atom_id res chain seq x y z
N MET A 1 -9.04 -6.39 5.07
CA MET A 1 -8.40 -5.13 4.62
C MET A 1 -8.64 -4.06 5.67
N SER A 2 -7.99 -4.13 6.83
CA SER A 2 -8.18 -3.14 7.90
C SER A 2 -7.57 -1.77 7.56
N ASP A 3 -6.58 -1.75 6.66
CA ASP A 3 -5.75 -0.57 6.40
C ASP A 3 -6.02 0.05 5.01
N TRP A 4 -7.05 -0.43 4.32
CA TRP A 4 -7.42 0.01 2.98
C TRP A 4 -8.92 0.28 2.89
N GLN A 5 -9.27 1.39 2.24
CA GLN A 5 -10.63 1.73 1.86
C GLN A 5 -10.80 1.54 0.36
N GLY A 6 -11.63 0.57 -0.03
CA GLY A 6 -11.98 0.31 -1.42
C GLY A 6 -13.18 1.12 -1.89
N GLU A 7 -13.17 1.54 -3.15
CA GLU A 7 -14.29 2.15 -3.84
C GLU A 7 -14.42 1.59 -5.27
N ARG A 8 -15.67 1.47 -5.75
CA ARG A 8 -15.95 1.15 -7.15
C ARG A 8 -15.92 2.44 -7.97
N LEU A 9 -15.26 2.39 -9.12
CA LEU A 9 -15.22 3.46 -10.11
C LEU A 9 -15.82 2.96 -11.43
N ASP A 10 -16.20 3.88 -12.31
CA ASP A 10 -16.57 3.50 -13.68
C ASP A 10 -15.34 2.87 -14.37
N GLY A 11 -15.41 1.57 -14.63
CA GLY A 11 -14.35 0.81 -15.30
C GLY A 11 -13.31 0.16 -14.38
N GLY A 12 -13.56 0.06 -13.08
CA GLY A 12 -12.71 -0.74 -12.20
C GLY A 12 -12.89 -0.47 -10.71
N LEU A 13 -11.87 -0.82 -9.95
CA LEU A 13 -11.79 -0.66 -8.51
C LEU A 13 -10.57 0.16 -8.14
N ARG A 14 -10.71 0.93 -7.07
CA ARG A 14 -9.62 1.67 -6.45
C ARG A 14 -9.61 1.36 -4.96
N ALA A 15 -8.42 1.28 -4.37
CA ALA A 15 -8.26 1.24 -2.93
C ALA A 15 -7.24 2.28 -2.49
N GLN A 16 -7.59 3.05 -1.46
CA GLN A 16 -6.71 4.01 -0.80
C GLN A 16 -6.29 3.48 0.56
N ARG A 17 -5.05 3.72 0.96
CA ARG A 17 -4.60 3.43 2.32
C ARG A 17 -5.27 4.34 3.33
N LEU A 18 -5.61 3.77 4.48
CA LEU A 18 -6.13 4.52 5.63
C LEU A 18 -5.00 5.17 6.45
N VAL A 19 -3.79 4.61 6.38
CA VAL A 19 -2.61 5.12 7.09
C VAL A 19 -1.63 5.72 6.10
N GLY A 20 -1.16 6.93 6.40
CA GLY A 20 -0.16 7.62 5.60
C GLY A 20 1.19 6.90 5.57
N LEU A 21 1.91 7.07 4.46
CA LEU A 21 3.26 6.54 4.28
C LEU A 21 4.31 7.57 4.73
N THR A 22 5.46 7.09 5.21
CA THR A 22 6.64 7.95 5.41
C THR A 22 7.26 8.33 4.07
N ASP A 23 8.02 9.43 4.02
CA ASP A 23 8.80 9.81 2.83
C ASP A 23 9.72 8.67 2.38
N TYR A 24 10.32 7.95 3.34
CA TYR A 24 11.15 6.79 3.05
C TYR A 24 10.36 5.67 2.37
N GLN A 25 9.13 5.39 2.81
CA GLN A 25 8.27 4.40 2.19
C GLN A 25 7.88 4.78 0.76
N VAL A 26 7.50 6.03 0.53
CA VAL A 26 7.16 6.56 -0.81
C VAL A 26 8.36 6.47 -1.75
N LEU A 27 9.54 6.92 -1.31
CA LEU A 27 10.77 6.86 -2.10
C LEU A 27 11.20 5.43 -2.46
N ASN A 28 10.72 4.42 -1.73
CA ASN A 28 11.00 3.00 -1.97
C ASN A 28 9.80 2.27 -2.61
N GLY A 29 8.86 2.99 -3.22
CA GLY A 29 7.82 2.43 -4.08
C GLY A 29 6.55 1.97 -3.37
N CYS A 30 6.36 2.33 -2.09
CA CYS A 30 5.07 2.13 -1.44
C CYS A 30 4.05 3.12 -2.02
N LEU A 31 2.87 2.63 -2.35
CA LEU A 31 1.77 3.41 -2.92
C LEU A 31 0.68 3.66 -1.87
N ASP A 32 0.11 4.86 -1.89
CA ASP A 32 -1.08 5.28 -1.14
C ASP A 32 -2.38 4.81 -1.81
N GLU A 33 -2.33 4.56 -3.12
CA GLU A 33 -3.46 4.09 -3.93
C GLU A 33 -3.05 2.90 -4.82
N VAL A 34 -3.97 1.94 -4.97
CA VAL A 34 -3.91 0.91 -6.02
C VAL A 34 -5.21 0.87 -6.82
N ARG A 35 -5.12 0.42 -8.07
CA ARG A 35 -6.25 0.23 -8.99
C ARG A 35 -6.25 -1.19 -9.53
N ALA A 36 -7.44 -1.72 -9.76
CA ALA A 36 -7.65 -3.07 -10.26
C ALA A 36 -8.90 -3.14 -11.15
N GLN A 37 -9.01 -4.18 -11.95
CA GLN A 37 -10.19 -4.48 -12.77
C GLN A 37 -11.26 -5.23 -11.98
N ASP A 38 -10.84 -6.09 -11.05
CA ASP A 38 -11.73 -6.88 -10.21
C ASP A 38 -11.28 -6.97 -8.75
N GLU A 39 -12.15 -7.49 -7.90
CA GLU A 39 -11.95 -7.52 -6.44
C GLU A 39 -10.79 -8.45 -6.03
N GLY A 40 -10.54 -9.51 -6.81
CA GLY A 40 -9.45 -10.44 -6.54
C GLY A 40 -8.10 -9.81 -6.82
N GLU A 41 -7.97 -9.15 -7.97
CA GLU A 41 -6.77 -8.36 -8.30
C GLU A 41 -6.55 -7.24 -7.27
N LEU A 42 -7.60 -6.51 -6.90
CA LEU A 42 -7.50 -5.44 -5.89
C LEU A 42 -6.96 -5.97 -4.57
N TRP A 43 -7.47 -7.13 -4.13
CA TRP A 43 -7.03 -7.75 -2.89
C TRP A 43 -5.54 -8.12 -2.93
N VAL A 44 -5.07 -8.71 -4.02
CA VAL A 44 -3.66 -9.10 -4.19
C VAL A 44 -2.76 -7.87 -4.21
N LEU A 45 -3.15 -6.81 -4.91
CA LEU A 45 -2.37 -5.57 -4.96
C LEU A 45 -2.28 -4.88 -3.59
N CYS A 46 -3.40 -4.83 -2.85
CA CYS A 46 -3.41 -4.33 -1.48
C CYS A 46 -2.51 -5.15 -0.54
N ASP A 47 -2.56 -6.49 -0.59
CA ASP A 47 -1.69 -7.35 0.23
C ASP A 47 -0.21 -7.17 -0.11
N ALA A 48 0.13 -7.13 -1.40
CA ALA A 48 1.49 -6.89 -1.86
C ALA A 48 2.03 -5.53 -1.39
N GLN A 49 1.23 -4.48 -1.52
CA GLN A 49 1.59 -3.15 -1.04
C GLN A 49 1.75 -3.12 0.49
N THR A 50 0.88 -3.77 1.25
CA THR A 50 1.02 -3.87 2.72
C THR A 50 2.35 -4.52 3.10
N ARG A 51 2.68 -5.67 2.49
CA ARG A 51 3.96 -6.37 2.75
C ARG A 51 5.17 -5.54 2.37
N LEU A 52 5.12 -4.81 1.25
CA LEU A 52 6.18 -3.89 0.86
C LEU A 52 6.39 -2.82 1.92
N ALA A 53 5.32 -2.15 2.35
CA ALA A 53 5.39 -1.09 3.36
C ALA A 53 5.97 -1.57 4.70
N GLU A 54 5.60 -2.79 5.15
CA GLU A 54 6.16 -3.42 6.35
C GLU A 54 7.66 -3.67 6.22
N ARG A 55 8.11 -4.21 5.07
CA ARG A 55 9.53 -4.49 4.83
C ARG A 55 10.36 -3.22 4.69
N VAL A 56 9.81 -2.19 4.08
CA VAL A 56 10.46 -0.89 3.96
C VAL A 56 10.53 -0.21 5.33
N ALA A 57 9.48 -0.29 6.16
CA ALA A 57 9.52 0.22 7.53
C ALA A 57 10.58 -0.50 8.39
N LEU A 58 10.74 -1.81 8.21
CA LEU A 58 11.82 -2.56 8.86
C LEU A 58 13.20 -2.04 8.42
N ALA A 59 13.43 -1.84 7.11
CA ALA A 59 14.68 -1.28 6.60
C ALA A 59 14.93 0.15 7.10
N GLU A 60 13.89 0.98 7.16
CA GLU A 60 13.95 2.33 7.73
C GLU A 60 14.39 2.31 9.19
N SER A 61 13.85 1.38 9.97
CA SER A 61 14.20 1.22 11.39
C SER A 61 15.67 0.84 11.59
N MET A 62 16.26 0.05 10.68
CA MET A 62 17.67 -0.35 10.74
C MET A 62 18.61 0.83 10.47
N ARG A 63 18.24 1.77 9.58
CA ARG A 63 19.00 3.01 9.37
C ARG A 63 19.03 3.93 10.58
N ARG A 64 17.98 3.89 11.40
CA ARG A 64 17.85 4.71 12.61
C ARG A 64 18.57 4.12 13.82
N ARG A 65 19.10 2.88 13.72
CA ARG A 65 19.93 2.30 14.78
C ARG A 65 21.35 2.87 14.66
N PRO A 66 21.96 3.31 15.77
CA PRO A 66 23.32 3.83 15.81
C PRO A 66 24.38 2.78 15.44
#